data_AF-A0A1E5V454-F1
#
_entry.id   AF-A0A1E5V454-F1
#
_cell.length_a   1.000
_cell.length_b   1.000
_cell.length_c   1.000
_cell.angle_alpha   90.00
_cell.angle_beta   90.00
_cell.angle_gamma   90.00
#
_symmetry.space_group_name_H-M   'P 1'
#
loop_
_entity.id
_entity.type
_entity.pdbx_description
1 polymer ?
#
loop_
_entity_poly.entity_id
_entity_poly.type
_entity_poly.pdbx_seq_one_letter_code
_entity_poly.pdbx_strand_id
1 'polypeptide(L)'
;MAVFKSNATRTVCTALCILVMVSSALSELVLHKKVCPDIDWPCTRRKCAVLCLWEARKEDYPYPVKEHCDRPKKCCCRFYKEVHLPPPPHVGIVAAAEHDI
;
A
#
# COMPACT_ATOMS: atom_id res chain seq x y z
N MET A 1 18.93 -53.62 -9.60
CA MET A 1 17.57 -53.05 -9.60
C MET A 1 17.04 -53.13 -8.19
N ALA A 2 16.86 -51.99 -7.52
CA ALA A 2 16.27 -51.90 -6.19
C ALA A 2 15.04 -50.97 -6.25
N VAL A 3 13.96 -51.46 -5.67
CA VAL A 3 12.63 -50.84 -5.52
C VAL A 3 12.67 -49.92 -4.28
N PHE A 4 11.93 -48.80 -4.26
CA PHE A 4 11.03 -48.41 -3.15
C PHE A 4 10.13 -47.21 -3.52
N LYS A 5 8.87 -47.57 -3.79
CA LYS A 5 7.58 -46.91 -3.54
C LYS A 5 7.62 -45.62 -2.68
N SER A 6 6.97 -44.55 -3.15
CA SER A 6 6.19 -43.68 -2.26
C SER A 6 5.06 -42.95 -3.01
N ASN A 7 3.84 -43.36 -2.67
CA ASN A 7 2.62 -42.55 -2.79
C ASN A 7 2.71 -41.39 -1.79
N ALA A 8 1.95 -40.31 -2.03
CA ALA A 8 1.75 -39.16 -1.14
C ALA A 8 2.75 -38.00 -1.28
N THR A 9 2.62 -37.20 -2.35
CA THR A 9 3.17 -35.81 -2.31
C THR A 9 2.50 -34.85 -3.29
N ARG A 10 1.25 -35.09 -3.69
CA ARG A 10 0.54 -34.18 -4.62
C ARG A 10 -0.63 -33.40 -4.03
N THR A 11 -0.95 -33.62 -2.76
CA THR A 11 -2.18 -33.09 -2.13
C THR A 11 -1.90 -32.26 -0.89
N VAL A 12 -0.74 -31.61 -0.79
CA VAL A 12 -0.41 -30.72 0.35
C VAL A 12 -0.17 -29.28 -0.08
N CYS A 13 0.21 -29.02 -1.34
CA CYS A 13 0.45 -27.65 -1.81
C CYS A 13 -0.82 -26.84 -2.12
N THR A 14 -1.97 -27.48 -2.34
CA THR A 14 -3.21 -26.77 -2.67
C THR A 14 -3.93 -26.19 -1.45
N ALA A 15 -3.74 -26.76 -0.26
CA ALA A 15 -4.37 -26.24 0.97
C ALA A 15 -3.63 -25.00 1.51
N LEU A 16 -2.32 -24.89 1.27
CA LEU A 16 -1.54 -23.75 1.79
C LEU A 16 -1.75 -22.45 1.00
N CYS A 17 -2.15 -22.53 -0.27
CA CYS A 17 -2.41 -21.33 -1.09
C CYS A 17 -3.74 -20.63 -0.76
N ILE A 18 -4.71 -21.34 -0.17
CA ILE A 18 -6.04 -20.77 0.15
C ILE A 18 -5.97 -19.91 1.43
N LEU A 19 -5.07 -20.23 2.37
CA LEU A 19 -4.90 -19.44 3.60
C LEU A 19 -4.22 -18.08 3.38
N VAL A 20 -3.54 -17.87 2.24
CA VAL A 20 -2.82 -16.60 1.96
C VAL A 20 -3.71 -15.57 1.26
N MET A 21 -4.87 -15.96 0.74
CA MET A 21 -5.76 -15.07 -0.02
C MET A 21 -6.67 -14.19 0.87
N VAL A 22 -6.67 -14.37 2.20
CA VAL A 22 -7.57 -13.62 3.13
C VAL A 22 -6.87 -12.41 3.78
N SER A 23 -5.56 -12.27 3.66
CA SER A 23 -4.79 -11.19 4.31
C SER A 23 -4.29 -10.12 3.34
N SER A 24 -5.02 -9.84 2.26
CA SER A 24 -4.79 -8.60 1.51
C SER A 24 -5.35 -7.44 2.32
N ALA A 25 -4.62 -7.04 3.36
CA ALA A 25 -4.79 -5.71 3.94
C ALA A 25 -4.66 -4.71 2.79
N LEU A 26 -5.74 -4.04 2.43
CA LEU A 26 -5.72 -2.98 1.42
C LEU A 26 -4.80 -1.87 1.94
N SER A 27 -3.57 -1.84 1.44
CA SER A 27 -2.68 -0.69 1.63
C SER A 27 -3.21 0.46 0.78
N GLU A 28 -3.73 1.51 1.41
CA GLU A 28 -4.19 2.71 0.70
C GLU A 28 -3.14 3.82 0.81
N LEU A 29 -2.82 4.47 -0.32
CA LEU A 29 -1.98 5.68 -0.34
C LEU A 29 -2.84 6.90 -0.01
N VAL A 30 -2.78 7.35 1.23
CA VAL A 30 -3.51 8.55 1.68
C VAL A 30 -2.61 9.79 1.65
N LEU A 31 -3.18 10.95 1.33
CA LEU A 31 -2.46 12.23 1.39
C LEU A 31 -2.08 12.52 2.84
N HIS A 32 -0.78 12.54 3.13
CA HIS A 32 -0.27 12.80 4.48
C HIS A 32 -0.01 14.29 4.71
N LYS A 33 0.67 14.94 3.76
CA LYS A 33 1.14 16.31 3.88
C LYS A 33 1.12 16.98 2.50
N LYS A 34 0.77 18.26 2.47
CA LYS A 34 0.83 19.11 1.28
C LYS A 34 1.63 20.36 1.62
N VAL A 35 2.69 20.61 0.88
CA VAL A 35 3.55 21.81 1.03
C VAL A 35 3.47 22.60 -0.25
N CYS A 36 3.20 23.90 -0.18
CA CYS A 36 3.08 24.75 -1.36
C CYS A 36 3.98 25.98 -1.26
N PRO A 37 5.30 25.86 -1.50
CA PRO A 37 6.18 27.02 -1.55
C PRO A 37 5.84 27.96 -2.70
N ASP A 38 5.93 29.25 -2.43
CA ASP A 38 6.04 30.27 -3.46
C ASP A 38 7.43 30.21 -4.09
N ILE A 39 7.50 30.35 -5.41
CA ILE A 39 8.72 30.22 -6.20
C ILE A 39 8.94 31.45 -7.07
N ASP A 40 10.20 31.86 -7.19
CA ASP A 40 10.57 33.06 -7.96
C ASP A 40 10.60 32.82 -9.48
N TRP A 41 10.50 31.57 -9.91
CA TRP A 41 10.48 31.15 -11.31
C TRP A 41 9.08 30.66 -11.73
N PRO A 42 8.78 30.66 -13.05
CA PRO A 42 7.54 30.05 -13.54
C PRO A 42 7.46 28.56 -13.16
N CYS A 43 6.34 28.16 -12.57
CA CYS A 43 6.08 26.78 -12.18
C CYS A 43 5.99 25.90 -13.42
N THR A 44 6.95 25.00 -13.56
CA THR A 44 6.90 23.92 -14.53
C THR A 44 6.91 22.60 -13.78
N ARG A 45 6.18 21.59 -14.28
CA ARG A 45 6.15 20.27 -13.63
C ARG A 45 7.55 19.73 -13.36
N ARG A 46 8.47 19.87 -14.33
CA ARG A 46 9.85 19.41 -14.17
C ARG A 46 10.58 20.08 -13.00
N LYS A 47 10.54 21.42 -12.90
CA LYS A 47 11.20 22.14 -11.79
C LYS A 47 10.52 21.86 -10.46
N CYS A 48 9.20 21.80 -10.45
CA CYS A 48 8.41 21.52 -9.26
C CYS A 48 8.66 20.10 -8.74
N ALA A 49 8.74 19.10 -9.62
CA ALA A 49 9.09 17.72 -9.28
C ALA A 49 10.48 17.62 -8.64
N VAL A 50 11.49 18.30 -9.19
CA VAL A 50 12.84 18.33 -8.62
C VAL A 50 12.83 18.93 -7.21
N LEU A 51 12.11 20.04 -7.01
CA LEU A 51 11.99 20.67 -5.68
C LEU A 51 11.26 19.74 -4.69
N CYS A 52 10.16 19.11 -5.11
CA CYS A 52 9.42 18.17 -4.27
C CYS A 52 10.26 16.93 -3.89
N LEU A 53 11.06 16.42 -4.82
CA LEU A 53 11.98 15.31 -4.56
C LEU A 53 13.11 15.71 -3.60
N TRP A 54 13.60 16.95 -3.70
CA TRP A 54 14.61 17.47 -2.78
C TRP A 54 14.08 17.58 -1.35
N GLU A 55 12.86 18.11 -1.17
CA GLU A 55 12.18 18.15 0.12
C GLU A 55 11.92 16.74 0.67
N ALA A 56 11.45 15.82 -0.18
CA ALA A 56 11.24 14.42 0.22
C ALA A 56 12.52 13.77 0.74
N ARG A 57 13.64 14.00 0.05
CA ARG A 57 14.94 13.47 0.47
C ARG A 57 15.42 14.07 1.79
N LYS A 58 15.16 15.36 2.02
CA LYS A 58 15.55 16.05 3.27
C LYS A 58 14.83 15.48 4.49
N GLU A 59 13.58 15.07 4.32
CA GLU A 59 12.76 14.43 5.37
C GLU A 59 12.88 12.89 5.38
N ASP A 60 13.78 12.31 4.57
CA ASP A 60 13.92 10.85 4.36
C ASP A 60 12.59 10.15 4.07
N TYR A 61 11.74 10.79 3.26
CA TYR A 61 10.37 10.35 3.03
C TYR A 61 10.35 9.12 2.10
N PRO A 62 9.91 7.95 2.58
CA PRO A 62 10.05 6.68 1.83
C PRO A 62 8.98 6.47 0.77
N TYR A 63 7.98 7.35 0.72
CA TYR A 63 6.78 7.19 -0.11
C TYR A 63 6.77 8.14 -1.32
N PRO A 64 5.98 7.82 -2.36
CA PRO A 64 5.88 8.67 -3.54
C PRO A 64 5.37 10.08 -3.23
N VAL A 65 6.01 11.06 -3.84
CA VAL A 65 5.63 12.48 -3.78
C VAL A 65 5.14 12.90 -5.16
N LYS A 66 3.99 13.59 -5.22
CA LYS A 66 3.43 14.15 -6.45
C LYS A 66 3.55 15.67 -6.46
N GLU A 67 4.00 16.22 -7.57
CA GLU A 67 4.06 17.65 -7.80
C GLU A 67 2.78 18.20 -8.44
N HIS A 68 2.48 19.46 -8.16
CA HIS A 68 1.35 20.17 -8.74
C HIS A 68 1.67 21.66 -8.84
N CYS A 69 1.43 22.26 -10.00
CA CYS A 69 1.52 23.72 -10.16
C CYS A 69 0.11 24.29 -10.02
N ASP A 70 -0.17 24.96 -8.89
CA ASP A 70 -1.48 25.59 -8.61
C ASP A 70 -1.58 26.97 -9.28
N ARG A 71 -0.47 27.70 -9.30
CA ARG A 71 -0.33 29.03 -9.92
C ARG A 71 1.01 29.13 -10.65
N PRO A 72 1.19 30.10 -11.56
CA PRO A 72 2.44 30.28 -12.28
C PRO A 72 3.66 30.49 -11.38
N LYS A 73 3.49 30.88 -10.11
CA LYS A 73 4.59 31.03 -9.13
C LYS A 73 4.40 30.20 -7.86
N LYS A 74 3.62 29.12 -7.94
CA LYS A 74 3.34 28.27 -6.78
C LYS A 74 3.46 26.79 -7.13
N CYS A 75 4.48 26.16 -6.56
CA CYS A 75 4.69 24.72 -6.65
C CYS A 75 4.11 24.05 -5.41
N CYS A 76 3.38 22.95 -5.57
CA CYS A 76 2.78 22.18 -4.49
C CYS A 76 3.25 20.73 -4.53
N CYS A 77 3.82 20.27 -3.43
CA CYS A 77 4.28 18.90 -3.22
C CYS A 77 3.28 18.16 -2.33
N ARG A 78 2.78 17.02 -2.81
CA ARG A 78 1.84 16.14 -2.11
C ARG A 78 2.57 14.87 -1.69
N PHE A 79 2.70 14.68 -0.40
CA PHE A 79 3.36 13.55 0.23
C PHE A 79 2.28 12.54 0.65
N TYR A 80 2.38 11.31 0.15
CA TYR A 80 1.44 10.23 0.44
C TYR A 80 2.06 9.25 1.41
N LYS A 81 1.28 8.65 2.30
CA LYS A 81 1.74 7.53 3.12
C LYS A 81 0.85 6.33 2.88
N GLU A 82 1.42 5.14 2.98
CA GLU A 82 0.61 3.94 3.05
C GLU A 82 -0.03 3.85 4.43
N VAL A 83 -1.34 3.61 4.46
CA VAL A 83 -2.07 3.26 5.66
C VAL A 83 -2.58 1.84 5.47
N HIS A 84 -2.17 0.96 6.37
CA HIS A 84 -2.79 -0.36 6.49
C HIS A 84 -4.11 -0.17 7.23
N LEU A 85 -5.20 -0.34 6.50
CA LEU A 85 -6.51 -0.42 7.13
C LEU A 85 -6.56 -1.71 7.97
N PRO A 86 -7.11 -1.66 9.20
CA PRO A 86 -7.36 -2.87 9.95
C PRO A 86 -8.25 -3.79 9.11
N PRO A 87 -8.10 -5.13 9.21
CA PRO A 87 -9.00 -6.04 8.54
C PRO A 87 -10.44 -5.69 8.94
N PRO A 88 -11.40 -5.74 7.99
CA PRO A 88 -12.78 -5.41 8.30
C PRO A 88 -13.24 -6.25 9.50
N PRO A 89 -13.97 -5.66 10.47
CA PRO A 89 -14.48 -6.42 11.59
C PRO A 89 -15.27 -7.59 11.02
N HIS A 90 -14.94 -8.81 11.45
CA HIS A 90 -15.73 -9.99 11.14
C HIS A 90 -17.15 -9.69 11.64
N VAL A 91 -18.05 -9.31 10.72
CA VAL A 91 -19.48 -9.30 10.99
C VAL A 91 -19.79 -10.75 11.32
N GLY A 92 -20.10 -11.00 12.60
CA GLY A 92 -20.26 -12.33 13.13
C GLY A 92 -21.12 -13.17 12.21
N ILE A 93 -20.56 -14.26 11.69
CA ILE A 93 -21.35 -15.38 11.25
C ILE A 93 -21.97 -15.92 12.55
N VAL A 94 -23.16 -15.42 12.88
CA VAL A 94 -24.09 -16.13 13.76
C VAL A 94 -24.53 -17.35 12.95
N ALA A 95 -23.68 -18.37 12.91
CA ALA A 95 -24.13 -19.73 12.65
C ALA A 95 -24.51 -20.29 14.01
N ALA A 96 -25.78 -20.10 14.38
CA ALA A 96 -26.42 -21.02 15.28
C ALA A 96 -26.25 -22.42 14.67
N ALA A 97 -25.37 -23.22 15.24
CA ALA A 97 -25.43 -24.67 15.13
C ALA A 97 -25.66 -25.15 16.56
N GLU A 98 -26.83 -25.74 16.73
CA GLU A 98 -27.45 -26.08 17.99
C GLU A 98 -26.59 -27.02 18.83
N HIS A 99 -26.79 -26.91 20.15
CA HIS A 99 -26.60 -28.00 21.09
C HIS A 99 -27.24 -29.27 20.52
N ASP A 100 -26.52 -30.38 20.47
CA ASP A 100 -27.14 -31.67 20.74
C ASP A 100 -26.14 -32.56 21.49
N ILE A 101 -26.68 -33.24 22.50
CA ILE A 101 -26.00 -34.00 23.56
C ILE A 101 -25.69 -35.41 23.07
#